data_AF-A0A9C7QE46-F1
#
_entry.id   AF-A0A9C7QE46-F1
#
_cell.length_a   1.000
_cell.length_b   1.000
_cell.length_c   1.000
_cell.angle_alpha   90.00
_cell.angle_beta   90.00
_cell.angle_gamma   90.00
#
_symmetry.space_group_name_H-M   'P 1'
#
loop_
_entity.id
_entity.type
_entity.pdbx_description
1 polymer ?
#
loop_
_entity_poly.entity_id
_entity_poly.type
_entity_poly.pdbx_seq_one_letter_code
_entity_poly.pdbx_strand_id
1 'polypeptide(L)'
;MVCTNCGSEMADGAVACPACGALTNGVQNANYSNAPALKLKANYSLVKYIFLGIITLGIYPIVVMSSISERINLIASRYDNRRTMHFCLLCFLVAGLTLGIGGIVWYHNLSDRVGNELKRRGIPIEFGASTYWLWNVLGSLIVVGPFVYMAKLLSAMNALCEDYNVKG
;
A
#
# COMPACT_ATOMS: atom_id res chain seq x y z
N MET A 1 -38.45 -9.33 -21.49
CA MET A 1 -38.44 -10.00 -20.15
C MET A 1 -38.91 -9.06 -19.03
N VAL A 2 -39.55 -9.54 -17.96
CA VAL A 2 -40.02 -8.69 -16.82
C VAL A 2 -39.08 -8.84 -15.61
N CYS A 3 -38.71 -7.73 -14.97
CA CYS A 3 -37.85 -7.76 -13.78
C CYS A 3 -38.57 -8.40 -12.58
N THR A 4 -38.00 -9.46 -11.98
CA THR A 4 -38.57 -10.16 -10.81
C THR A 4 -38.57 -9.33 -9.53
N ASN A 5 -37.83 -8.22 -9.48
CA ASN A 5 -37.72 -7.37 -8.28
C ASN A 5 -38.67 -6.17 -8.31
N CYS A 6 -38.94 -5.57 -9.48
CA CYS A 6 -39.76 -4.36 -9.59
C CYS A 6 -40.87 -4.43 -10.64
N GLY A 7 -41.00 -5.53 -11.38
CA GLY A 7 -42.07 -5.72 -12.36
C GLY A 7 -41.96 -4.88 -13.64
N SER A 8 -40.89 -4.12 -13.85
CA SER A 8 -40.72 -3.33 -15.08
C SER A 8 -40.34 -4.21 -16.27
N GLU A 9 -40.86 -3.87 -17.45
CA GLU A 9 -40.48 -4.51 -18.71
C GLU A 9 -39.05 -4.12 -19.11
N MET A 10 -38.26 -5.10 -19.56
CA MET A 10 -36.87 -4.93 -19.96
C MET A 10 -36.62 -5.57 -21.32
N ALA A 11 -35.72 -4.95 -22.09
CA ALA A 11 -35.25 -5.48 -23.37
C ALA A 11 -34.56 -6.84 -23.18
N ASP A 12 -34.77 -7.74 -24.12
CA ASP A 12 -34.17 -9.07 -24.08
C ASP A 12 -32.64 -8.95 -24.26
N GLY A 13 -31.90 -9.23 -23.18
CA GLY A 13 -30.43 -9.06 -23.10
C GLY A 13 -29.94 -7.96 -22.12
N ALA A 14 -30.83 -7.27 -21.41
CA ALA A 14 -30.41 -6.27 -20.42
C ALA A 14 -29.70 -6.91 -19.19
N VAL A 15 -28.48 -6.44 -18.91
CA VAL A 15 -27.64 -6.92 -17.79
C VAL A 15 -28.15 -6.42 -16.42
N ALA A 16 -28.76 -5.24 -16.39
CA ALA A 16 -29.30 -4.62 -15.18
C ALA A 16 -30.62 -3.90 -15.48
N CYS A 17 -31.51 -3.89 -14.49
CA CYS A 17 -32.78 -3.19 -14.60
C CYS A 17 -32.58 -1.66 -14.52
N PRO A 18 -33.05 -0.88 -15.51
CA PRO A 18 -32.91 0.57 -15.49
C PRO A 18 -33.82 1.25 -14.43
N ALA A 19 -34.89 0.58 -13.99
CA ALA A 19 -35.82 1.14 -13.00
C ALA A 19 -35.39 0.89 -11.55
N CYS A 20 -34.76 -0.26 -11.25
CA CYS A 20 -34.42 -0.64 -9.87
C CYS A 20 -32.98 -1.10 -9.66
N GLY A 21 -32.17 -1.20 -10.72
CA GLY A 21 -30.77 -1.64 -10.64
C GLY A 21 -30.57 -3.15 -10.39
N ALA A 22 -31.63 -3.94 -10.28
CA ALA A 22 -31.51 -5.38 -10.06
C ALA A 22 -30.85 -6.08 -11.26
N LEU A 23 -29.85 -6.92 -10.98
CA LEU A 23 -29.20 -7.76 -12.00
C LEU A 23 -30.14 -8.88 -12.45
N THR A 24 -30.15 -9.16 -13.74
CA THR A 24 -30.99 -10.23 -14.29
C THR A 24 -30.40 -11.60 -13.96
N ASN A 25 -31.25 -12.57 -13.64
CA ASN A 25 -30.85 -13.94 -13.27
C ASN A 25 -30.08 -14.71 -14.38
N GLY A 26 -29.89 -14.11 -15.57
CA GLY A 26 -29.07 -14.63 -16.67
C GLY A 26 -27.59 -14.17 -16.66
N VAL A 27 -27.19 -13.33 -15.70
CA VAL A 27 -25.79 -12.97 -15.44
C VAL A 27 -25.41 -13.40 -14.02
N GLN A 28 -25.76 -14.62 -13.65
CA GLN A 28 -25.04 -15.31 -12.59
C GLN A 28 -23.88 -16.03 -13.29
N ASN A 29 -22.64 -15.76 -12.85
CA ASN A 29 -21.36 -16.30 -13.37
C ASN A 29 -20.57 -15.44 -14.38
N ALA A 30 -20.67 -14.12 -14.34
CA ALA A 30 -19.41 -13.38 -14.39
C ALA A 30 -18.90 -13.35 -12.95
N ASN A 31 -17.95 -14.24 -12.62
CA ASN A 31 -17.07 -14.01 -11.48
C ASN A 31 -16.31 -12.71 -11.76
N TYR A 32 -16.97 -11.56 -11.52
CA TYR A 32 -16.26 -10.33 -11.19
C TYR A 32 -15.56 -10.65 -9.88
N SER A 33 -14.40 -11.28 -10.04
CA SER A 33 -13.35 -11.23 -9.06
C SER A 33 -13.18 -9.73 -8.84
N ASN A 34 -13.63 -9.21 -7.70
CA ASN A 34 -13.36 -7.84 -7.26
C ASN A 34 -11.86 -7.67 -6.95
N ALA A 35 -10.99 -8.38 -7.68
CA ALA A 35 -9.57 -8.22 -7.65
C ALA A 35 -9.26 -6.91 -8.39
N PRO A 36 -8.38 -6.06 -7.83
CA PRO A 36 -8.03 -4.80 -8.45
C PRO A 36 -7.43 -5.04 -9.85
N ALA A 37 -7.72 -4.14 -10.79
CA ALA A 37 -7.17 -4.18 -12.15
C ALA A 37 -5.63 -4.16 -12.17
N LEU A 38 -4.98 -3.70 -11.09
CA LEU A 38 -3.54 -3.69 -10.91
C LEU A 38 -3.15 -4.66 -9.78
N LYS A 39 -2.29 -5.64 -10.09
CA LYS A 39 -1.70 -6.52 -9.08
C LYS A 39 -0.38 -5.95 -8.57
N LEU A 40 -0.30 -5.70 -7.25
CA LEU A 40 0.89 -5.20 -6.57
C LEU A 40 1.84 -6.34 -6.20
N LYS A 41 3.14 -6.11 -6.32
CA LYS A 41 4.19 -7.13 -6.08
C LYS A 41 4.55 -7.25 -4.60
N ALA A 42 4.03 -8.24 -3.87
CA ALA A 42 4.23 -8.39 -2.41
C ALA A 42 5.45 -9.24 -1.99
N ASN A 43 6.63 -9.07 -2.63
CA ASN A 43 7.82 -9.90 -2.34
C ASN A 43 9.04 -9.12 -1.83
N TYR A 44 8.81 -8.09 -1.03
CA TYR A 44 9.87 -7.39 -0.34
C TYR A 44 10.59 -8.32 0.65
N SER A 45 11.92 -8.25 0.68
CA SER A 45 12.76 -9.05 1.56
C SER A 45 13.92 -8.21 2.04
N LEU A 46 14.18 -8.23 3.36
CA LEU A 46 15.30 -7.52 3.97
C LEU A 46 16.64 -8.00 3.41
N VAL A 47 16.79 -9.31 3.21
CA VAL A 47 18.03 -9.89 2.67
C VAL A 47 18.29 -9.34 1.26
N LYS A 48 17.26 -9.32 0.40
CA LYS A 48 17.37 -8.71 -0.94
C LYS A 48 17.69 -7.22 -0.84
N TYR A 49 17.05 -6.51 0.09
CA TYR A 49 17.28 -5.08 0.33
C TYR A 49 18.74 -4.76 0.66
N ILE A 50 19.34 -5.51 1.59
CA ILE A 50 20.73 -5.29 2.01
C ILE A 50 21.69 -5.77 0.93
N PHE A 51 21.54 -7.00 0.46
CA PHE A 51 22.48 -7.62 -0.48
C PHE A 51 22.54 -6.86 -1.81
N LEU A 52 21.38 -6.56 -2.42
CA LEU A 52 21.35 -5.77 -3.64
C LEU A 52 21.70 -4.31 -3.35
N GLY A 53 21.44 -3.80 -2.15
CA GLY A 53 21.90 -2.48 -1.74
C GLY A 53 23.42 -2.34 -1.80
N ILE A 54 24.17 -3.33 -1.34
CA ILE A 54 25.64 -3.35 -1.43
C ILE A 54 26.08 -3.47 -2.90
N ILE A 55 25.52 -4.43 -3.66
CA ILE A 55 25.90 -4.68 -5.06
C ILE A 55 25.62 -3.47 -5.95
N THR A 56 24.51 -2.78 -5.72
CA THR A 56 24.08 -1.62 -6.52
C THR A 56 24.55 -0.30 -5.94
N LEU A 57 25.46 -0.31 -4.95
CA LEU A 57 26.01 0.89 -4.31
C LEU A 57 24.93 1.87 -3.82
N GLY A 58 23.87 1.33 -3.21
CA GLY A 58 22.78 2.11 -2.61
C GLY A 58 21.60 2.41 -3.52
N ILE A 59 21.66 2.09 -4.82
CA ILE A 59 20.57 2.38 -5.77
C ILE A 59 19.32 1.54 -5.46
N TYR A 60 19.48 0.24 -5.15
CA TYR A 60 18.36 -0.65 -4.90
C TYR A 60 17.46 -0.21 -3.72
N PRO A 61 18.01 0.19 -2.55
CA PRO A 61 17.26 0.83 -1.47
C PRO A 61 16.36 1.99 -1.90
N ILE A 62 16.85 2.88 -2.77
CA ILE A 62 16.12 4.05 -3.28
C ILE A 62 14.92 3.59 -4.12
N VAL A 63 15.12 2.59 -4.99
CA VAL A 63 14.07 2.03 -5.85
C VAL A 63 12.99 1.34 -5.00
N VAL A 64 13.39 0.55 -4.00
CA VAL A 64 12.44 -0.14 -3.11
C VAL A 64 11.60 0.88 -2.33
N MET A 65 12.23 1.90 -1.76
CA MET A 65 11.53 2.90 -0.95
C MET A 65 10.62 3.80 -1.80
N SER A 66 11.03 4.10 -3.04
CA SER A 66 10.19 4.77 -4.03
C SER A 66 8.96 3.93 -4.40
N SER A 67 9.17 2.63 -4.63
CA SER A 67 8.05 1.71 -4.91
C SER A 67 7.07 1.63 -3.74
N ILE A 68 7.57 1.65 -2.49
CA ILE A 68 6.73 1.63 -1.28
C ILE A 68 5.85 2.87 -1.20
N SER A 69 6.40 4.06 -1.46
CA SER A 69 5.63 5.31 -1.38
C SER A 69 4.55 5.40 -2.45
N GLU A 70 4.81 4.92 -3.66
CA GLU A 70 3.80 4.81 -4.71
C GLU A 70 2.70 3.81 -4.35
N ARG A 71 3.06 2.67 -3.75
CA ARG A 71 2.08 1.64 -3.38
C ARG A 71 1.19 2.07 -2.24
N ILE A 72 1.73 2.67 -1.18
CA ILE A 72 0.89 3.19 -0.11
C ILE A 72 -0.01 4.31 -0.63
N ASN A 73 0.46 5.13 -1.59
CA ASN A 73 -0.41 6.07 -2.30
C ASN A 73 -1.55 5.35 -3.01
N LEU A 74 -1.28 4.29 -3.78
CA LEU A 74 -2.34 3.55 -4.49
C LEU A 74 -3.35 2.90 -3.53
N ILE A 75 -2.86 2.32 -2.42
CA ILE A 75 -3.69 1.58 -1.46
C ILE A 75 -4.52 2.52 -0.59
N ALA A 76 -3.92 3.58 -0.05
CA ALA A 76 -4.54 4.41 0.99
C ALA A 76 -5.17 5.71 0.46
N SER A 77 -4.75 6.24 -0.70
CA SER A 77 -5.17 7.58 -1.16
C SER A 77 -6.68 7.76 -1.33
N ARG A 78 -7.43 6.69 -1.63
CA ARG A 78 -8.89 6.74 -1.75
C ARG A 78 -9.60 7.08 -0.43
N TYR A 79 -8.92 6.87 0.70
CA TYR A 79 -9.52 6.93 2.02
C TYR A 79 -8.92 8.03 2.89
N ASP A 80 -7.62 8.30 2.75
CA ASP A 80 -6.96 9.32 3.55
C ASP A 80 -6.83 10.69 2.86
N ASN A 81 -7.11 10.79 1.55
CA ASN A 81 -6.90 12.01 0.73
C ASN A 81 -5.49 12.61 0.86
N ARG A 82 -4.49 11.80 1.26
CA ARG A 82 -3.09 12.22 1.40
C ARG A 82 -2.24 11.55 0.32
N ARG A 83 -1.09 12.17 0.03
CA ARG A 83 -0.04 11.53 -0.78
C ARG A 83 1.30 11.59 -0.07
N THR A 84 1.92 10.43 0.06
CA THR A 84 3.32 10.28 0.44
C THR A 84 4.18 10.72 -0.72
N MET A 85 5.10 11.62 -0.44
CA MET A 85 6.07 12.14 -1.41
C MET A 85 6.93 11.00 -1.97
N HIS A 86 7.22 11.05 -3.27
CA HIS A 86 8.10 10.06 -3.92
C HIS A 86 9.51 10.11 -3.30
N PHE A 87 10.10 8.94 -3.04
CA PHE A 87 11.34 8.87 -2.26
C PHE A 87 12.57 9.43 -3.01
N CYS A 88 12.63 9.34 -4.35
CA CYS A 88 13.70 10.02 -5.11
C CYS A 88 13.74 11.54 -4.87
N LEU A 89 12.59 12.21 -4.85
CA LEU A 89 12.53 13.66 -4.60
C LEU A 89 13.08 13.97 -3.20
N LEU A 90 12.67 13.18 -2.21
CA LEU A 90 13.19 13.27 -0.86
C LEU A 90 14.72 13.08 -0.83
N CYS A 91 15.21 12.00 -1.43
CA CYS A 91 16.61 11.58 -1.36
C CYS A 91 17.56 12.58 -2.04
N PHE A 92 17.21 13.08 -3.23
CA PHE A 92 18.13 13.92 -4.02
C PHE A 92 18.02 15.41 -3.72
N LEU A 93 16.88 15.89 -3.22
CA LEU A 93 16.63 17.32 -3.07
C LEU A 93 16.34 17.70 -1.62
N VAL A 94 15.29 17.12 -1.02
CA VAL A 94 14.80 17.56 0.30
C VAL A 94 15.78 17.19 1.40
N ALA A 95 16.37 16.00 1.36
CA ALA A 95 17.29 15.53 2.41
C ALA A 95 18.52 16.44 2.52
N GLY A 96 19.10 16.86 1.40
CA GLY A 96 20.20 17.82 1.37
C GLY A 96 19.78 19.22 1.84
N LEU A 97 18.66 19.73 1.31
CA LEU A 97 18.17 21.08 1.63
C LEU A 97 17.78 21.25 3.11
N THR A 98 17.26 20.19 3.73
CA THR A 98 16.76 20.21 5.12
C THR A 98 17.77 19.65 6.13
N LEU A 99 19.02 19.41 5.72
CA LEU A 99 20.05 18.78 6.56
C LEU A 99 19.55 17.48 7.24
N GLY A 100 18.77 16.68 6.50
CA GLY A 100 18.23 15.41 6.97
C GLY A 100 16.87 15.46 7.70
N ILE A 101 16.41 16.64 8.14
CA ILE A 101 15.12 16.76 8.88
C ILE A 101 13.94 16.29 8.04
N GLY A 102 13.93 16.61 6.75
CA GLY A 102 12.89 16.17 5.83
C GLY A 102 12.79 14.64 5.75
N GLY A 103 13.92 13.93 5.87
CA GLY A 103 13.95 12.47 5.93
C GLY A 103 13.23 11.93 7.16
N ILE A 104 13.48 12.53 8.33
CA ILE A 104 12.86 12.12 9.60
C ILE A 104 11.34 12.28 9.53
N VAL A 105 10.88 13.46 9.12
CA VAL A 105 9.44 13.76 8.97
C VAL A 105 8.79 12.82 7.95
N TRP A 106 9.48 12.53 6.85
CA TRP A 106 8.97 11.63 5.82
C TRP A 106 8.80 10.20 6.35
N TYR A 107 9.80 9.64 7.03
CA TYR A 107 9.71 8.29 7.58
C TYR A 107 8.65 8.19 8.68
N HIS A 108 8.50 9.21 9.52
CA HIS A 108 7.42 9.29 10.50
C HIS A 108 6.06 9.19 9.81
N ASN A 109 5.80 10.09 8.85
CA ASN A 109 4.52 10.18 8.16
C ASN A 109 4.21 8.92 7.34
N LEU A 110 5.22 8.33 6.69
CA LEU A 110 5.06 7.03 6.02
C LEU A 110 4.65 5.96 7.03
N SER A 111 5.34 5.88 8.16
CA SER A 111 5.12 4.80 9.13
C SER A 111 3.75 4.91 9.78
N ASP A 112 3.33 6.12 10.15
CA ASP A 112 1.98 6.37 10.66
C ASP A 112 0.90 5.98 9.66
N ARG A 113 1.08 6.38 8.39
CA ARG A 113 0.14 6.08 7.31
C ARG A 113 0.00 4.59 7.06
N VAL A 114 1.11 3.86 6.96
CA VAL A 114 1.11 2.39 6.80
C VAL A 114 0.42 1.73 8.01
N GLY A 115 0.71 2.20 9.23
CA GLY A 115 0.06 1.70 10.44
C GLY A 115 -1.45 1.92 10.47
N ASN A 116 -1.91 3.10 10.07
CA ASN A 116 -3.34 3.42 9.98
C ASN A 116 -4.05 2.53 8.96
N GLU A 117 -3.42 2.25 7.81
CA GLU A 117 -4.01 1.37 6.80
C GLU A 117 -4.03 -0.10 7.23
N LEU A 118 -3.00 -0.58 7.95
CA LEU A 118 -2.99 -1.92 8.54
C LEU A 118 -4.14 -2.10 9.54
N LYS A 119 -4.31 -1.14 10.47
CA LYS A 119 -5.41 -1.15 11.44
C LYS A 119 -6.76 -1.14 10.77
N ARG A 120 -6.92 -0.30 9.75
CA ARG A 120 -8.16 -0.17 8.98
C ARG A 120 -8.53 -1.46 8.23
N ARG A 121 -7.54 -2.17 7.69
CA ARG A 121 -7.74 -3.47 7.01
C ARG A 121 -7.84 -4.64 7.97
N GLY A 122 -7.67 -4.43 9.28
CA GLY A 122 -7.71 -5.49 10.30
C GLY A 122 -6.54 -6.47 10.20
N ILE A 123 -5.40 -6.05 9.64
CA ILE A 123 -4.22 -6.89 9.51
C ILE A 123 -3.47 -6.88 10.85
N PRO A 124 -3.20 -8.04 11.49
CA PRO A 124 -2.64 -8.12 12.84
C PRO A 124 -1.11 -7.89 12.85
N ILE A 125 -0.66 -6.78 12.24
CA ILE A 125 0.73 -6.35 12.23
C ILE A 125 0.81 -5.00 12.95
N GLU A 126 1.56 -4.97 14.05
CA GLU A 126 1.83 -3.72 14.76
C GLU A 126 2.96 -2.94 14.07
N PHE A 127 2.56 -1.87 13.39
CA PHE A 127 3.47 -0.94 12.74
C PHE A 127 2.90 0.48 12.82
N GLY A 128 3.76 1.48 12.94
CA GLY A 128 3.36 2.89 13.06
C GLY A 128 4.53 3.83 13.28
N ALA A 129 4.23 5.11 13.55
CA ALA A 129 5.26 6.11 13.88
C ALA A 129 6.11 5.73 15.11
N SER A 130 5.51 5.09 16.11
CA SER A 130 6.24 4.59 17.29
C SER A 130 7.29 3.54 16.91
N THR A 131 7.00 2.67 15.94
CA THR A 131 7.95 1.68 15.42
C THR A 131 9.14 2.37 14.76
N TYR A 132 8.92 3.46 14.02
CA TYR A 132 10.00 4.26 13.44
C TYR A 132 10.91 4.87 14.51
N TRP A 133 10.34 5.56 15.51
CA TRP A 133 11.13 6.18 16.56
C TRP A 133 11.89 5.15 17.40
N LEU A 134 11.23 4.05 17.78
CA LEU A 134 11.85 3.03 18.61
C LEU A 134 12.98 2.30 17.87
N TRP A 135 12.73 1.84 16.64
CA TRP A 135 13.69 0.96 15.95
C TRP A 135 14.67 1.74 15.07
N ASN A 136 14.22 2.76 14.35
CA ASN A 136 15.11 3.48 13.43
C ASN A 136 15.90 4.59 14.14
N VAL A 137 15.29 5.31 15.08
CA VAL A 137 15.96 6.41 15.80
C VAL A 137 16.66 5.90 17.05
N LEU A 138 15.93 5.41 18.06
CA LEU A 138 16.53 4.91 19.30
C LEU A 138 17.35 3.64 19.07
N GLY A 139 16.85 2.73 18.24
CA GLY A 139 17.55 1.50 17.88
C GLY A 139 18.81 1.71 17.02
N SER A 140 19.03 2.91 16.47
CA SER A 140 20.31 3.21 15.79
C SER A 140 21.51 3.17 16.75
N LEU A 141 21.29 3.40 18.04
CA LEU A 141 22.32 3.33 19.08
C LEU A 141 22.97 1.94 19.20
N ILE A 142 22.25 0.89 18.78
CA ILE A 142 22.73 -0.50 18.78
C ILE A 142 23.04 -1.02 17.37
N VAL A 143 23.01 -0.16 16.34
CA VAL A 143 23.22 -0.44 14.90
C VAL A 143 22.17 -1.38 14.27
N VAL A 144 21.65 -2.36 15.00
CA VAL A 144 20.69 -3.37 14.53
C VAL A 144 19.29 -2.77 14.35
N GLY A 145 18.94 -1.71 15.09
CA GLY A 145 17.60 -1.14 15.09
C GLY A 145 17.05 -0.75 13.71
N PRO A 146 17.80 0.02 12.88
CA PRO A 146 17.35 0.38 11.53
C PRO A 146 17.00 -0.82 10.65
N PHE A 147 17.72 -1.94 10.81
CA PHE A 147 17.41 -3.18 10.07
C PHE A 147 16.11 -3.82 10.55
N VAL A 148 15.84 -3.79 11.87
CA VAL A 148 14.57 -4.26 12.44
C VAL A 148 13.39 -3.40 11.97
N TYR A 149 13.57 -2.07 11.95
CA TYR A 149 12.58 -1.16 11.38
C TYR A 149 12.28 -1.50 9.92
N MET A 150 13.32 -1.66 9.11
CA MET A 150 13.17 -1.98 7.69
C MET A 150 12.47 -3.33 7.51
N ALA A 151 12.84 -4.36 8.27
CA ALA A 151 12.18 -5.66 8.23
C ALA A 151 10.68 -5.54 8.49
N LYS A 152 10.30 -4.81 9.54
CA LYS A 152 8.89 -4.55 9.90
C LYS A 152 8.15 -3.78 8.81
N LEU A 153 8.76 -2.74 8.24
CA LEU A 153 8.17 -1.97 7.15
C LEU A 153 7.95 -2.82 5.89
N LEU A 154 8.95 -3.62 5.48
CA LEU A 154 8.85 -4.47 4.30
C LEU A 154 7.77 -5.55 4.48
N SER A 155 7.69 -6.17 5.67
CA SER A 155 6.63 -7.14 6.00
C SER A 155 5.25 -6.51 6.02
N ALA A 156 5.09 -5.33 6.62
CA ALA A 156 3.85 -4.57 6.61
C ALA A 156 3.39 -4.25 5.17
N MET A 157 4.31 -3.79 4.33
CA MET A 157 4.01 -3.48 2.93
C MET A 157 3.67 -4.70 2.09
N ASN A 158 4.32 -5.85 2.34
CA ASN A 158 3.93 -7.11 1.71
C ASN A 158 2.48 -7.48 2.06
N ALA A 159 2.13 -7.46 3.34
CA ALA A 159 0.78 -7.77 3.80
C ALA A 159 -0.27 -6.82 3.21
N LEU A 160 0.02 -5.51 3.16
CA LEU A 160 -0.86 -4.54 2.51
C LEU A 160 -1.02 -4.78 1.01
N CYS A 161 0.06 -5.09 0.31
CA CYS A 161 -0.01 -5.40 -1.13
C CYS A 161 -0.79 -6.70 -1.39
N GLU A 162 -0.63 -7.71 -0.54
CA GLU A 162 -1.35 -8.98 -0.63
C GLU A 162 -2.84 -8.80 -0.35
N ASP A 163 -3.20 -8.08 0.71
CA ASP A 163 -4.59 -7.76 1.03
C ASP A 163 -5.24 -6.94 -0.09
N TYR A 164 -4.52 -5.94 -0.63
CA TYR A 164 -4.97 -5.19 -1.80
C TYR A 164 -5.21 -6.10 -3.00
N ASN A 165 -4.31 -7.03 -3.32
CA ASN A 165 -4.48 -7.94 -4.45
C ASN A 165 -5.71 -8.86 -4.34
N VAL A 166 -6.17 -9.12 -3.12
CA VAL A 166 -7.35 -9.96 -2.87
C VAL A 166 -8.64 -9.13 -2.83
N LYS A 167 -8.60 -7.95 -2.19
CA LYS A 167 -9.80 -7.17 -1.83
C LYS A 167 -9.98 -5.86 -2.59
N GLY A 168 -8.90 -5.30 -3.16
CA GLY A 168 -8.82 -3.93 -3.68
C GLY A 168 -8.63 -2.89 -2.57
#